data_AF-A0A2U3NZ89-F1
#
_entry.id   AF-A0A2U3NZ89-F1
#
_cell.length_a   1.000
_cell.length_b   1.000
_cell.length_c   1.000
_cell.angle_alpha   90.00
_cell.angle_beta   90.00
_cell.angle_gamma   90.00
#
_symmetry.space_group_name_H-M   'P 1'
#
loop_
_entity.id
_entity.type
_entity.pdbx_description
1 polymer ?
#
loop_
_entity_poly.entity_id
_entity_poly.type
_entity_poly.pdbx_seq_one_letter_code
_entity_poly.pdbx_strand_id
1 'polypeptide(L)' 'MPTIETHLREELRTCAVELRQLAYTMPNGVGEHDLLQLSARMHAAADQVLRKGA' A
#
# COMPACT_ATOMS: atom_id res chain seq x y z
N MET A 1 -16.57 -13.53 11.87
CA MET A 1 -15.60 -14.17 10.95
C MET A 1 -15.09 -13.08 10.04
N PRO A 2 -13.83 -12.61 10.18
CA PRO A 2 -13.28 -11.70 9.18
C PRO A 2 -13.35 -12.40 7.83
N THR A 3 -13.95 -11.73 6.84
CA THR A 3 -14.03 -12.28 5.50
C THR A 3 -12.62 -12.33 4.91
N ILE A 4 -12.37 -13.28 4.01
CA ILE A 4 -11.07 -13.38 3.31
C ILE A 4 -10.67 -12.02 2.70
N GLU A 5 -11.65 -11.23 2.26
CA GLU A 5 -11.46 -9.86 1.78
C GLU A 5 -10.94 -8.88 2.85
N THR A 6 -11.41 -8.97 4.10
CA THR A 6 -10.90 -8.10 5.18
C THR A 6 -9.46 -8.45 5.52
N HIS A 7 -9.15 -9.74 5.60
CA HIS A 7 -7.79 -10.20 5.86
C HIS A 7 -6.83 -9.81 4.74
N LEU A 8 -7.24 -9.97 3.47
CA LEU A 8 -6.45 -9.55 2.32
C LEU A 8 -6.20 -8.03 2.31
N ARG A 9 -7.18 -7.21 2.72
CA ARG A 9 -6.98 -5.76 2.86
C ARG A 9 -5.97 -5.41 3.94
N GLU A 10 -6.01 -6.09 5.09
CA GLU A 10 -5.07 -5.87 6.17
C GLU A 10 -3.63 -6.24 5.75
N GLU A 11 -3.46 -7.38 5.08
CA GLU A 11 -2.16 -7.82 4.56
C GLU A 11 -1.61 -6.82 3.52
N LEU A 12 -2.44 -6.38 2.57
CA LEU A 12 -2.03 -5.38 1.58
C LEU A 12 -1.64 -4.05 2.23
N ARG A 13 -2.35 -3.64 3.30
CA ARG A 13 -2.02 -2.44 4.06
C ARG A 13 -0.67 -2.59 4.78
N THR A 14 -0.43 -3.74 5.40
CA THR A 14 0.85 -4.04 6.06
C THR A 14 2.01 -3.99 5.06
N CYS A 15 1.89 -4.69 3.92
CA CYS A 15 2.91 -4.65 2.86
C CYS A 15 3.18 -3.23 2.35
N ALA A 16 2.14 -2.39 2.19
CA ALA A 16 2.32 -1.01 1.76
C ALA A 16 3.11 -0.16 2.78
N VAL A 17 2.93 -0.43 4.08
CA VAL A 17 3.69 0.25 5.16
C VAL A 17 5.14 -0.23 5.18
N GLU A 18 5.38 -1.53 5.03
CA GLU A 18 6.73 -2.10 4.97
C GLU A 18 7.52 -1.57 3.77
N LEU A 19 6.90 -1.51 2.59
CA LEU A 19 7.50 -0.92 1.39
C LEU A 19 7.89 0.54 1.60
N ARG A 20 7.06 1.30 2.32
CA ARG A 20 7.36 2.70 2.66
C ARG A 20 8.53 2.81 3.65
N GLN A 21 8.59 1.94 4.66
CA GLN A 21 9.72 1.89 5.59
C GLN A 21 11.02 1.49 4.89
N LEU A 22 10.95 0.54 3.94
CA LEU A 22 12.08 0.15 3.11
C LEU A 22 12.58 1.31 2.25
N ALA A 23 11.68 2.06 1.64
CA ALA A 23 12.02 3.27 0.87
C ALA A 23 12.81 4.28 1.70
N TYR A 24 12.40 4.53 2.96
CA TYR A 24 13.07 5.47 3.86
C TYR A 24 14.39 4.94 4.45
N THR A 25 14.61 3.62 4.45
CA THR A 25 15.84 3.01 4.98
C THR A 25 16.92 2.81 3.91
N MET A 26 16.58 2.98 2.63
CA MET A 26 17.58 2.89 1.56
C MET A 26 18.44 4.17 1.49
N PRO A 27 19.78 4.05 1.54
CA PRO A 27 20.67 5.20 1.44
C PRO A 27 20.62 5.84 0.04
N ASN A 28 20.78 7.16 -0.01
CA ASN A 28 20.85 8.00 -1.21
C ASN A 28 19.54 8.26 -1.98
N GLY A 29 18.36 8.02 -1.39
CA GLY A 29 17.07 8.41 -2.00
C GLY A 29 16.73 7.67 -3.31
N VAL A 30 17.52 6.63 -3.65
CA VAL A 30 17.31 5.80 -4.83
C VAL A 30 16.07 4.95 -4.58
N GLY A 31 14.99 5.27 -5.28
CA GLY A 31 13.71 4.55 -5.18
C GLY A 31 12.70 5.16 -4.21
N GLU A 32 13.04 6.20 -3.43
CA GLU A 32 12.10 6.84 -2.50
C GLU A 32 10.91 7.46 -3.27
N HIS A 33 11.19 8.16 -4.37
CA HIS A 33 10.15 8.78 -5.20
C HIS A 33 9.27 7.74 -5.91
N ASP A 34 9.88 6.71 -6.50
CA ASP A 34 9.17 5.65 -7.22
C ASP A 34 8.32 4.78 -6.28
N LEU A 35 8.83 4.50 -5.07
CA LEU A 35 8.08 3.77 -4.04
C LEU A 35 6.94 4.60 -3.44
N LEU A 36 7.14 5.91 -3.22
CA LEU A 36 6.06 6.81 -2.80
C LEU A 36 4.97 6.91 -3.87
N GLN A 37 5.34 7.01 -5.14
CA GLN A 37 4.39 7.03 -6.25
C GLN A 37 3.62 5.72 -6.39
N LEU A 38 4.30 4.58 -6.23
CA LEU A 38 3.67 3.26 -6.21
C LEU A 38 2.70 3.11 -5.03
N SER A 39 3.11 3.56 -3.84
CA SER A 39 2.29 3.57 -2.62
C SER A 39 1.02 4.41 -2.81
N ALA A 40 1.14 5.62 -3.38
CA ALA A 40 0.00 6.48 -3.69
C ALA A 40 -0.97 5.84 -4.69
N ARG A 41 -0.45 5.17 -5.74
CA ARG A 41 -1.29 4.45 -6.71
C ARG A 41 -2.01 3.26 -6.09
N MET A 42 -1.34 2.49 -5.23
CA MET A 42 -1.96 1.36 -4.52
C MET A 42 -3.06 1.86 -3.56
N HIS A 43 -2.82 2.94 -2.82
CA HIS A 43 -3.81 3.53 -1.94
C HIS A 43 -5.04 4.03 -2.73
N ALA A 44 -4.83 4.76 -3.83
CA ALA A 44 -5.90 5.21 -4.70
C ALA A 44 -6.67 4.07 -5.37
N ALA A 45 -6.00 2.96 -5.71
CA ALA A 45 -6.67 1.78 -6.25
C ALA A 45 -7.53 1.08 -5.18
N ALA A 46 -7.02 0.94 -3.96
CA ALA A 46 -7.77 0.36 -2.84
C ALA A 46 -9.01 1.20 -2.47
N ASP A 47 -8.88 2.53 -2.47
CA ASP A 47 -9.98 3.45 -2.15
C ASP A 47 -11.08 3.41 -3.23
N GLN A 48 -10.69 3.32 -4.51
CA GLN A 48 -11.64 3.16 -5.62
C GLN A 48 -12.40 1.83 -5.56
N VAL A 49 -11.74 0.74 -5.15
CA VAL A 49 -12.41 -0.56 -4.96
C VAL A 49 -13.42 -0.47 -3.81
N LEU A 50 -13.10 0.23 -2.71
CA LEU A 50 -14.03 0.47 -1.60
C LEU A 50 -15.26 1.28 -2.01
N ARG A 51 -15.09 2.32 -2.84
CA ARG A 51 -16.22 3.12 -3.35
C ARG A 51 -17.11 2.38 -4.35
N LYS A 52 -16.58 1.40 -5.07
CA LYS A 52 -17.36 0.64 -6.08
C LYS A 52 -18.11 -0.55 -5.48
N GLY A 53 -17.79 -0.94 -4.24
CA GLY A 53 -18.48 -1.99 -3.49
C GLY A 53 -19.56 -1.48 -2.51
N ALA A 54 -19.82 -0.17 -2.46
CA ALA A 54 -20.83 0.46 -1.62
C ALA A 54 -22.11 0.79 -2.40
#